data_AF-A0A142XE91-F1
#
_entry.id   AF-A0A142XE91-F1
#
_cell.length_a   1.000
_cell.length_b   1.000
_cell.length_c   1.000
_cell.angle_alpha   90.00
_cell.angle_beta   90.00
_cell.angle_gamma   90.00
#
_symmetry.space_group_name_H-M   'P 1'
#
loop_
_entity.id
_entity.type
_entity.pdbx_description
1 polymer ?
#
loop_
_entity_poly.entity_id
_entity_poly.type
_entity_poly.pdbx_seq_one_letter_code
_entity_poly.pdbx_strand_id
1 'polypeptide(L)'
;MTETEWLACEDLSRMTEQLEALTRAPRPGRRAPTSHQNLLQWNRKSYLHAAACWRRIFHLIEAPGREAVEAYERLIEGHGTWEEVGAARQRVITACACDEENPCCQAIINCAAASEAVGCAAAGRTRPPDFDPFGEDSDRSRVENFAYHGARAAEEAAQCALFREVFGNPFRSVTFSPVWRTSTAVALAQQMYESREFGAMPILGDALQDAGCDNTDVLNHCRAPGVHVRGCWVVDLVLDKG
;
A
#
# COMPACT_ATOMS: atom_id res chain seq x y z
N MET A 1 -2.34 0.87 19.96
CA MET A 1 -1.15 0.07 19.57
C MET A 1 0.10 0.79 20.01
N THR A 2 1.11 0.08 20.51
CA THR A 2 2.47 0.58 20.76
C THR A 2 3.35 0.44 19.50
N GLU A 3 4.54 1.03 19.52
CA GLU A 3 5.51 0.86 18.42
C GLU A 3 5.90 -0.62 18.21
N THR A 4 6.20 -1.34 19.29
CA THR A 4 6.56 -2.77 19.20
C THR A 4 5.42 -3.59 18.66
N GLU A 5 4.18 -3.32 19.10
CA GLU A 5 2.98 -3.97 18.57
C GLU A 5 2.79 -3.68 17.08
N TRP A 6 3.10 -2.47 16.61
CA TRP A 6 3.02 -2.09 15.20
C TRP A 6 4.02 -2.83 14.32
N LEU A 7 5.27 -2.92 14.77
CA LEU A 7 6.33 -3.60 14.03
C LEU A 7 6.08 -5.11 13.94
N ALA A 8 5.42 -5.69 14.95
CA ALA A 8 5.04 -7.11 14.98
C ALA A 8 3.63 -7.39 14.42
N CYS A 9 2.87 -6.37 13.99
CA CYS A 9 1.49 -6.56 13.57
C CYS A 9 1.42 -7.20 12.18
N GLU A 10 0.74 -8.35 12.13
CA GLU A 10 0.39 -9.08 10.91
C GLU A 10 -1.13 -9.07 10.66
N ASP A 11 -1.83 -8.07 11.22
CA ASP A 11 -3.25 -7.81 11.01
C ASP A 11 -3.43 -6.42 10.39
N LEU A 12 -3.87 -6.39 9.13
CA LEU A 12 -4.01 -5.15 8.36
C LEU A 12 -5.14 -4.26 8.90
N SER A 13 -6.20 -4.86 9.46
CA SER A 13 -7.35 -4.12 10.01
C SER A 13 -6.90 -3.32 11.23
N ARG A 14 -6.17 -3.94 12.16
CA ARG A 14 -5.62 -3.28 13.35
C ARG A 14 -4.64 -2.16 13.00
N MET A 15 -3.80 -2.37 12.00
CA MET A 15 -2.87 -1.32 11.52
C MET A 15 -3.62 -0.14 10.91
N THR A 16 -4.66 -0.40 10.12
CA THR A 16 -5.51 0.63 9.51
C THR A 16 -6.23 1.43 10.59
N GLU A 17 -6.92 0.77 11.53
CA GLU A 17 -7.60 1.40 12.67
C GLU A 17 -6.66 2.31 13.48
N GLN A 18 -5.42 1.87 13.71
CA GLN A 18 -4.43 2.66 14.41
C GLN A 18 -4.04 3.93 13.65
N LEU A 19 -3.85 3.86 12.32
CA LEU A 19 -3.60 5.07 11.52
C LEU A 19 -4.82 5.99 11.49
N GLU A 20 -6.04 5.46 11.40
CA GLU A 20 -7.25 6.27 11.48
C GLU A 20 -7.33 7.02 12.82
N ALA A 21 -7.06 6.32 13.91
CA ALA A 21 -7.10 6.89 15.25
C ALA A 21 -6.07 8.03 15.39
N LEU A 22 -4.85 7.83 14.87
CA LEU A 22 -3.78 8.84 14.92
C LEU A 22 -4.03 10.04 14.00
N THR A 23 -4.76 9.85 12.89
CA THR A 23 -5.11 10.94 11.95
C THR A 23 -6.33 11.74 12.41
N ARG A 24 -7.29 11.10 13.09
CA ARG A 24 -8.49 11.75 13.68
C ARG A 24 -8.21 12.41 15.04
N ALA A 25 -7.17 12.01 15.77
CA ALA A 25 -6.82 12.60 17.06
C ALA A 25 -6.28 14.05 16.90
N PRO A 26 -6.75 15.02 17.71
CA PRO A 26 -6.17 16.37 17.71
C PRO A 26 -4.73 16.34 18.24
N ARG A 27 -3.76 16.73 17.42
CA ARG A 27 -2.35 16.86 17.86
C ARG A 27 -2.23 18.04 18.85
N PRO A 28 -1.55 17.88 20.00
CA PRO A 28 -1.37 18.99 20.95
C PRO A 28 -0.66 20.16 20.27
N GLY A 29 -1.29 21.34 20.30
CA GLY A 29 -0.77 22.57 19.70
C GLY A 29 -1.10 22.82 18.22
N ARG A 30 -1.80 21.91 17.53
CA ARG A 30 -2.37 22.16 16.19
C ARG A 30 -3.89 22.25 16.27
N ARG A 31 -4.49 23.25 15.62
CA ARG A 31 -5.95 23.26 15.36
C ARG A 31 -6.34 21.95 14.67
N ALA A 32 -7.52 21.41 15.01
CA ALA A 32 -8.12 20.30 14.29
C ALA A 32 -8.06 20.57 12.78
N PRO A 33 -7.61 19.61 11.96
CA PRO A 33 -7.35 19.88 10.55
C PRO A 33 -8.65 20.21 9.83
N THR A 34 -8.78 21.46 9.40
CA THR A 34 -9.84 21.93 8.52
C THR A 34 -9.32 21.96 7.09
N SER A 35 -9.15 20.82 6.40
CA SER A 35 -9.05 20.81 4.93
C SER A 35 -9.02 19.39 4.30
N HIS A 36 -9.61 19.30 3.11
CA HIS A 36 -9.56 18.21 2.12
C HIS A 36 -8.18 17.57 1.86
N GLN A 37 -7.06 18.22 2.24
CA GLN A 37 -5.69 17.75 1.93
C GLN A 37 -5.31 16.47 2.69
N ASN A 38 -5.72 16.32 3.96
CA ASN A 38 -5.43 15.09 4.72
C ASN A 38 -6.22 13.88 4.20
N LEU A 39 -7.43 14.10 3.67
CA LEU A 39 -8.23 13.05 3.01
C LEU A 39 -7.58 12.63 1.68
N LEU A 40 -7.03 13.57 0.90
CA LEU A 40 -6.32 13.27 -0.36
C LEU A 40 -5.03 12.47 -0.17
N GLN A 41 -4.22 12.79 0.86
CA GLN A 41 -2.97 12.06 1.16
C GLN A 41 -3.22 10.65 1.68
N TRP A 42 -4.21 10.49 2.56
CA TRP A 42 -4.66 9.16 3.02
C TRP A 42 -5.15 8.31 1.83
N ASN A 43 -5.84 8.93 0.86
CA ASN A 43 -6.28 8.25 -0.35
C ASN A 43 -5.10 7.77 -1.23
N ARG A 44 -4.10 8.62 -1.52
CA ARG A 44 -2.96 8.23 -2.38
C ARG A 44 -2.16 7.06 -1.81
N LYS A 45 -1.75 7.13 -0.54
CA LYS A 45 -0.96 6.06 0.09
C LYS A 45 -1.74 4.75 0.19
N SER A 46 -3.03 4.82 0.47
CA SER A 46 -3.92 3.65 0.45
C SER A 46 -3.97 3.00 -0.93
N TYR A 47 -4.07 3.81 -1.99
CA TYR A 47 -4.05 3.30 -3.35
C TYR A 47 -2.70 2.70 -3.75
N LEU A 48 -1.58 3.27 -3.30
CA LEU A 48 -0.24 2.71 -3.53
C LEU A 48 -0.03 1.38 -2.80
N HIS A 49 -0.53 1.25 -1.57
CA HIS A 49 -0.53 -0.01 -0.85
C HIS A 49 -1.32 -1.10 -1.58
N ALA A 50 -2.53 -0.78 -2.05
CA ALA A 50 -3.35 -1.68 -2.88
C ALA A 50 -2.60 -2.11 -4.15
N ALA A 51 -2.02 -1.15 -4.88
CA ALA A 51 -1.24 -1.43 -6.08
C ALA A 51 -0.03 -2.33 -5.78
N ALA A 52 0.67 -2.10 -4.68
CA ALA A 52 1.79 -2.94 -4.24
C ALA A 52 1.36 -4.39 -3.94
N CYS A 53 0.20 -4.56 -3.31
CA CYS A 53 -0.36 -5.89 -3.05
C CYS A 53 -0.68 -6.63 -4.36
N TRP A 54 -1.36 -5.98 -5.31
CA TRP A 54 -1.63 -6.57 -6.63
C TRP A 54 -0.35 -6.84 -7.43
N ARG A 55 0.66 -5.98 -7.34
CA ARG A 55 1.94 -6.17 -8.02
C ARG A 55 2.70 -7.39 -7.52
N ARG A 56 2.59 -7.75 -6.23
CA ARG A 56 3.24 -8.96 -5.71
C ARG A 56 2.65 -10.24 -6.29
N ILE A 57 1.33 -10.29 -6.47
CA ILE A 57 0.63 -11.43 -7.07
C ILE A 57 0.47 -11.30 -8.59
N PHE A 58 1.08 -10.30 -9.23
CA PHE A 58 0.90 -9.98 -10.65
C PHE A 58 1.18 -11.16 -11.60
N HIS A 59 2.10 -12.05 -11.20
CA HIS A 59 2.42 -13.28 -11.91
C HIS A 59 1.26 -14.29 -11.96
N LEU A 60 0.33 -14.22 -10.99
CA LEU A 60 -0.90 -15.01 -10.93
C LEU A 60 -2.09 -14.33 -11.61
N ILE A 61 -1.97 -13.07 -11.99
CA ILE A 61 -3.05 -12.31 -12.63
C ILE A 61 -2.93 -12.46 -14.15
N GLU A 62 -4.05 -12.71 -14.85
CA GLU A 62 -4.10 -12.76 -16.32
C GLU A 62 -4.19 -11.37 -16.97
N ALA A 63 -4.04 -11.29 -18.29
CA ALA A 63 -3.89 -10.03 -19.03
C ALA A 63 -4.97 -8.96 -18.71
N PRO A 64 -6.29 -9.27 -18.66
CA PRO A 64 -7.29 -8.27 -18.31
C PRO A 64 -7.09 -7.67 -16.90
N GLY A 65 -6.64 -8.50 -15.95
CA GLY A 65 -6.37 -8.04 -14.58
C GLY A 65 -5.08 -7.23 -14.48
N ARG A 66 -4.05 -7.60 -15.24
CA ARG A 66 -2.78 -6.85 -15.31
C ARG A 66 -3.00 -5.45 -15.87
N GLU A 67 -3.81 -5.32 -16.93
CA GLU A 67 -4.21 -4.02 -17.49
C GLU A 67 -4.97 -3.16 -16.48
N ALA A 68 -5.83 -3.75 -15.65
CA ALA A 68 -6.57 -3.03 -14.63
C ALA A 68 -5.64 -2.47 -13.55
N VAL A 69 -4.66 -3.25 -13.10
CA VAL A 69 -3.63 -2.78 -12.15
C VAL A 69 -2.82 -1.64 -12.75
N GLU A 70 -2.44 -1.72 -14.02
CA GLU A 70 -1.70 -0.65 -14.71
C GLU A 70 -2.52 0.62 -14.90
N ALA A 71 -3.80 0.50 -15.28
CA ALA A 71 -4.72 1.64 -15.37
C ALA A 71 -4.89 2.32 -14.01
N TYR A 72 -5.02 1.53 -12.95
CA TYR A 72 -5.12 2.02 -11.59
C TYR A 72 -3.86 2.76 -11.13
N GLU A 73 -2.67 2.23 -11.42
CA GLU A 73 -1.41 2.93 -11.12
C GLU A 73 -1.28 4.24 -11.89
N ARG A 74 -1.69 4.30 -13.17
CA ARG A 74 -1.71 5.56 -13.94
C ARG A 74 -2.65 6.59 -13.32
N LEU A 75 -3.83 6.15 -12.86
CA LEU A 75 -4.78 7.02 -12.18
C LEU A 75 -4.17 7.63 -10.90
N ILE A 76 -3.47 6.84 -10.08
CA ILE A 76 -2.80 7.33 -8.85
C ILE A 76 -1.80 8.44 -9.17
N GLU A 77 -1.06 8.32 -10.28
CA GLU A 77 -0.09 9.34 -10.72
C GLU A 77 -0.74 10.54 -11.42
N GLY A 78 -2.07 10.55 -11.59
CA GLY A 78 -2.78 11.62 -12.30
C GLY A 78 -2.71 11.53 -13.82
N HIS A 79 -2.33 10.37 -14.36
CA HIS A 79 -2.21 10.10 -15.80
C HIS A 79 -3.33 9.22 -16.37
N GLY A 80 -4.39 8.95 -15.60
CA GLY A 80 -5.51 8.10 -16.02
C GLY A 80 -6.84 8.54 -15.41
N THR A 81 -7.91 7.86 -15.78
CA THR A 81 -9.28 8.16 -15.31
C THR A 81 -9.95 6.97 -14.63
N TRP A 82 -10.94 7.25 -13.78
CA TRP A 82 -11.78 6.22 -13.17
C TRP A 82 -12.58 5.41 -14.21
N GLU A 83 -12.85 6.01 -15.37
CA GLU A 83 -13.50 5.31 -16.49
C GLU A 83 -12.59 4.25 -17.10
N GLU A 84 -11.29 4.54 -17.27
CA GLU A 84 -10.31 3.56 -17.75
C GLU A 84 -10.17 2.38 -16.77
N VAL A 85 -10.11 2.68 -15.46
CA VAL A 85 -10.08 1.65 -14.40
C VAL A 85 -11.37 0.82 -14.41
N GLY A 86 -12.53 1.47 -14.52
CA GLY A 86 -13.82 0.79 -14.60
C GLY A 86 -13.95 -0.10 -15.83
N ALA A 87 -13.49 0.37 -17.00
CA ALA A 87 -13.47 -0.41 -18.23
C ALA A 87 -12.55 -1.64 -18.12
N ALA A 88 -11.38 -1.49 -17.50
CA ALA A 88 -10.47 -2.61 -17.27
C ALA A 88 -11.04 -3.62 -16.27
N ARG A 89 -11.64 -3.15 -15.16
CA ARG A 89 -12.35 -4.00 -14.20
C ARG A 89 -13.50 -4.77 -14.86
N GLN A 90 -14.26 -4.13 -15.75
CA GLN A 90 -15.34 -4.80 -16.46
C GLN A 90 -14.82 -5.93 -17.36
N ARG A 91 -13.66 -5.76 -18.01
CA ARG A 91 -13.03 -6.84 -18.79
C ARG A 91 -12.63 -8.02 -17.91
N VAL A 92 -12.12 -7.77 -16.71
CA VAL A 92 -11.83 -8.82 -15.72
C VAL A 92 -13.11 -9.56 -15.34
N ILE A 93 -14.17 -8.85 -14.96
CA ILE A 93 -15.45 -9.46 -14.56
C ILE A 93 -16.03 -10.30 -15.68
N THR A 94 -16.05 -9.77 -16.92
CA THR A 94 -16.56 -10.49 -18.08
C THR A 94 -15.71 -11.74 -18.37
N ALA A 95 -14.39 -11.69 -18.19
CA ALA A 95 -13.52 -12.85 -18.35
C ALA A 95 -13.71 -13.90 -17.24
N CYS A 96 -13.88 -13.46 -15.98
CA CYS A 96 -14.09 -14.33 -14.82
C CYS A 96 -15.50 -14.95 -14.76
N ALA A 97 -16.52 -14.28 -15.29
CA ALA A 97 -17.88 -14.81 -15.41
C ALA A 97 -17.98 -16.06 -16.31
N CYS A 98 -16.86 -16.44 -16.95
CA CYS A 98 -16.74 -17.64 -17.76
C CYS A 98 -16.26 -18.88 -16.96
N ASP A 99 -15.75 -18.74 -15.74
CA ASP A 99 -15.11 -19.83 -14.99
C ASP A 99 -15.08 -19.58 -13.46
N GLU A 100 -16.10 -20.07 -12.74
CA GLU A 100 -16.25 -19.95 -11.28
C GLU A 100 -15.22 -20.76 -10.48
N GLU A 101 -14.52 -21.72 -11.10
CA GLU A 101 -13.54 -22.58 -10.42
C GLU A 101 -12.10 -22.04 -10.51
N ASN A 102 -11.86 -20.95 -11.26
CA ASN A 102 -10.51 -20.44 -11.51
C ASN A 102 -9.85 -19.86 -10.23
N PRO A 103 -8.73 -20.45 -9.75
CA PRO A 103 -8.01 -19.99 -8.55
C PRO A 103 -7.54 -18.52 -8.62
N CYS A 104 -7.38 -17.97 -9.82
CA CYS A 104 -7.00 -16.56 -10.03
C CYS A 104 -8.11 -15.61 -9.56
N CYS A 105 -9.40 -15.99 -9.69
CA CYS A 105 -10.52 -15.20 -9.20
C CYS A 105 -10.46 -15.03 -7.68
N GLN A 106 -10.07 -16.08 -6.93
CA GLN A 106 -9.99 -16.05 -5.47
C GLN A 106 -8.83 -15.18 -4.96
N ALA A 107 -7.66 -15.22 -5.61
CA ALA A 107 -6.53 -14.34 -5.28
C ALA A 107 -6.82 -12.87 -5.60
N ILE A 108 -7.54 -12.61 -6.71
CA ILE A 108 -8.02 -11.28 -7.09
C ILE A 108 -9.05 -10.76 -6.09
N ILE A 109 -10.01 -11.57 -5.65
CA ILE A 109 -11.02 -11.19 -4.63
C ILE A 109 -10.35 -10.92 -3.28
N ASN A 110 -9.39 -11.76 -2.85
CA ASN A 110 -8.68 -11.54 -1.58
C ASN A 110 -7.85 -10.24 -1.59
N CYS A 111 -7.18 -9.95 -2.71
CA CYS A 111 -6.38 -8.73 -2.87
C CYS A 111 -7.27 -7.48 -3.08
N ALA A 112 -8.44 -7.63 -3.71
CA ALA A 112 -9.45 -6.59 -3.83
C ALA A 112 -10.12 -6.27 -2.47
N ALA A 113 -10.46 -7.28 -1.67
CA ALA A 113 -11.04 -7.11 -0.34
C ALA A 113 -10.07 -6.39 0.63
N ALA A 114 -8.77 -6.69 0.56
CA ALA A 114 -7.74 -5.97 1.32
C ALA A 114 -7.62 -4.50 0.87
N SER A 115 -7.70 -4.25 -0.44
CA SER A 115 -7.62 -2.89 -1.02
C SER A 115 -8.89 -2.06 -0.74
N GLU A 116 -10.05 -2.70 -0.71
CA GLU A 116 -11.35 -2.08 -0.48
C GLU A 116 -11.59 -1.78 1.01
N ALA A 117 -11.09 -2.61 1.93
CA ALA A 117 -11.09 -2.33 3.36
C ALA A 117 -10.36 -1.02 3.71
N VAL A 118 -9.22 -0.75 3.07
CA VAL A 118 -8.46 0.50 3.25
C VAL A 118 -9.18 1.70 2.60
N GLY A 119 -9.83 1.49 1.45
CA GLY A 119 -10.64 2.52 0.76
C GLY A 119 -11.94 2.91 1.49
N CYS A 120 -12.63 1.96 2.13
CA CYS A 120 -13.83 2.21 2.94
C CYS A 120 -13.50 3.02 4.21
N ALA A 121 -12.41 2.63 4.89
CA ALA A 121 -11.80 3.34 6.01
C ALA A 121 -11.56 4.83 5.70
N ALA A 122 -10.85 5.13 4.60
CA ALA A 122 -10.54 6.48 4.15
C ALA A 122 -11.78 7.32 3.75
N ALA A 123 -12.86 6.67 3.31
CA ALA A 123 -14.12 7.32 2.97
C ALA A 123 -15.06 7.56 4.18
N GLY A 124 -14.62 7.24 5.40
CA GLY A 124 -15.45 7.33 6.61
C GLY A 124 -16.65 6.36 6.57
N ARG A 125 -16.56 5.31 5.75
CA ARG A 125 -17.57 4.26 5.65
C ARG A 125 -17.11 3.07 6.48
N THR A 126 -17.85 2.75 7.52
CA THR A 126 -17.68 1.46 8.21
C THR A 126 -17.93 0.35 7.23
N ARG A 127 -17.03 -0.64 7.19
CA ARG A 127 -17.30 -1.93 6.55
C ARG A 127 -18.65 -2.44 7.07
N PRO A 128 -19.63 -2.79 6.21
CA PRO A 128 -20.86 -3.41 6.68
C PRO A 128 -20.50 -4.68 7.46
N PRO A 129 -21.07 -4.91 8.66
CA PRO A 129 -20.75 -6.10 9.45
C PRO A 129 -21.02 -7.41 8.70
N ASP A 130 -21.91 -7.36 7.69
CA ASP A 130 -22.35 -8.52 6.91
C ASP A 130 -21.72 -8.57 5.50
N PHE A 131 -20.69 -7.76 5.22
CA PHE A 131 -19.97 -7.85 3.94
C PHE A 131 -19.04 -9.05 3.93
N ASP A 132 -19.57 -10.16 3.42
CA ASP A 132 -18.81 -11.31 2.95
C ASP A 132 -18.40 -11.07 1.48
N PRO A 133 -17.10 -10.81 1.18
CA PRO A 133 -16.64 -10.66 -0.20
C PRO A 133 -16.77 -11.96 -1.02
N PHE A 134 -17.16 -13.08 -0.40
CA PHE A 134 -17.31 -14.40 -1.02
C PHE A 134 -18.77 -14.85 -1.16
N GLY A 135 -19.74 -14.10 -0.64
CA GLY A 135 -21.15 -14.51 -0.58
C GLY A 135 -21.39 -15.69 0.36
N GLU A 136 -22.61 -15.79 0.91
CA GLU A 136 -23.00 -16.82 1.90
C GLU A 136 -22.82 -18.29 1.43
N ASP A 137 -22.47 -18.52 0.16
CA ASP A 137 -22.29 -19.83 -0.48
C ASP A 137 -20.82 -20.24 -0.71
N SER A 138 -19.85 -19.66 0.01
CA SER A 138 -18.48 -20.20 -0.03
C SER A 138 -18.43 -21.58 0.65
N ASP A 139 -18.20 -22.62 -0.15
CA ASP A 139 -18.09 -24.01 0.29
C ASP A 139 -17.16 -24.16 1.50
N ARG A 140 -17.77 -24.42 2.66
CA ARG A 140 -17.13 -24.62 3.97
C ARG A 140 -16.01 -25.65 3.94
N SER A 141 -15.97 -26.55 2.95
CA SER A 141 -14.91 -27.55 2.79
C SER A 141 -13.54 -26.95 2.45
N ARG A 142 -13.49 -25.80 1.76
CA ARG A 142 -12.22 -25.10 1.40
C ARG A 142 -11.56 -24.43 2.61
N VAL A 143 -12.37 -24.10 3.62
CA VAL A 143 -11.98 -23.41 4.86
C VAL A 143 -11.27 -24.35 5.86
N GLU A 144 -11.25 -25.66 5.64
CA GLU A 144 -10.58 -26.62 6.54
C GLU A 144 -9.14 -26.97 6.11
N ASN A 145 -8.64 -26.40 5.00
CA ASN A 145 -7.31 -26.73 4.48
C ASN A 145 -6.20 -25.93 5.18
N PHE A 146 -5.35 -26.60 5.95
CA PHE A 146 -4.18 -26.01 6.63
C PHE A 146 -3.22 -25.27 5.68
N ALA A 147 -3.05 -25.76 4.45
CA ALA A 147 -2.23 -25.10 3.44
C ALA A 147 -2.84 -23.76 2.96
N TYR A 148 -4.17 -23.68 2.94
CA TYR A 148 -4.89 -22.44 2.61
C TYR A 148 -4.75 -21.40 3.73
N HIS A 149 -4.88 -21.80 5.00
CA HIS A 149 -4.65 -20.92 6.15
C HIS A 149 -3.20 -20.43 6.24
N GLY A 150 -2.23 -21.31 5.99
CA GLY A 150 -0.82 -20.93 5.95
C GLY A 150 -0.51 -19.93 4.83
N ALA A 151 -1.05 -20.16 3.62
CA ALA A 151 -0.90 -19.24 2.50
C ALA A 151 -1.57 -17.88 2.78
N ARG A 152 -2.74 -17.89 3.43
CA ARG A 152 -3.46 -16.67 3.84
C ARG A 152 -2.69 -15.87 4.90
N ALA A 153 -2.16 -16.52 5.93
CA ALA A 153 -1.38 -15.85 6.97
C ALA A 153 -0.08 -15.26 6.41
N ALA A 154 0.62 -16.00 5.54
CA ALA A 154 1.82 -15.49 4.87
C ALA A 154 1.51 -14.30 3.93
N GLU A 155 0.37 -14.34 3.24
CA GLU A 155 -0.14 -13.25 2.40
C GLU A 155 -0.42 -12.00 3.24
N GLU A 156 -1.12 -12.15 4.37
CA GLU A 156 -1.44 -11.05 5.28
C GLU A 156 -0.19 -10.41 5.88
N ALA A 157 0.77 -11.21 6.36
CA ALA A 157 2.05 -10.72 6.85
C ALA A 157 2.81 -9.92 5.77
N ALA A 158 2.81 -10.39 4.52
CA ALA A 158 3.41 -9.67 3.40
C ALA A 158 2.68 -8.36 3.07
N GLN A 159 1.36 -8.33 3.11
CA GLN A 159 0.56 -7.10 2.93
C GLN A 159 0.82 -6.09 4.06
N CYS A 160 0.96 -6.54 5.30
CA CYS A 160 1.34 -5.70 6.44
C CYS A 160 2.76 -5.13 6.27
N ALA A 161 3.70 -5.91 5.73
CA ALA A 161 5.04 -5.41 5.41
C ALA A 161 4.98 -4.30 4.34
N LEU A 162 4.20 -4.49 3.27
CA LEU A 162 3.95 -3.45 2.26
C LEU A 162 3.25 -2.22 2.85
N PHE A 163 2.37 -2.42 3.84
CA PHE A 163 1.71 -1.31 4.53
C PHE A 163 2.71 -0.45 5.28
N ARG A 164 3.64 -1.07 6.02
CA ARG A 164 4.75 -0.36 6.69
C ARG A 164 5.68 0.31 5.69
N GLU A 165 5.90 -0.29 4.52
CA GLU A 165 6.72 0.30 3.46
C GLU A 165 6.12 1.62 2.93
N VAL A 166 4.79 1.68 2.78
CA VAL A 166 4.11 2.86 2.19
C VAL A 166 3.79 3.94 3.24
N PHE A 167 3.31 3.52 4.40
CA PHE A 167 2.88 4.44 5.45
C PHE A 167 4.01 4.81 6.43
N GLY A 168 5.07 4.00 6.50
CA GLY A 168 6.14 4.14 7.49
C GLY A 168 5.70 3.72 8.89
N ASN A 169 6.50 4.10 9.89
CA ASN A 169 6.18 3.90 11.29
C ASN A 169 5.50 5.15 11.87
N PRO A 170 4.21 5.09 12.24
CA PRO A 170 3.47 6.27 12.69
C PRO A 170 3.91 6.78 14.08
N PHE A 171 4.69 5.99 14.83
CA PHE A 171 5.27 6.38 16.11
C PHE A 171 6.62 7.11 15.96
N ARG A 172 7.21 7.08 14.75
CA ARG A 172 8.46 7.75 14.40
C ARG A 172 8.25 8.69 13.22
N SER A 173 7.54 9.79 13.47
CA SER A 173 7.36 10.82 12.45
C SER A 173 8.71 11.46 12.10
N VAL A 174 9.13 11.32 10.84
CA VAL A 174 10.34 11.95 10.32
C VAL A 174 10.02 13.34 9.80
N THR A 175 10.71 14.36 10.32
CA THR A 175 10.74 15.69 9.71
C THR A 175 11.86 15.71 8.68
N PHE A 176 11.50 15.62 7.40
CA PHE A 176 12.49 15.57 6.32
C PHE A 176 13.09 16.97 6.07
N SER A 177 14.42 17.09 6.16
CA SER A 177 15.09 18.37 5.93
C SER A 177 15.23 18.65 4.42
N PRO A 178 14.87 19.85 3.92
CA PRO A 178 15.03 20.20 2.51
C PRO A 178 16.48 20.08 2.01
N VAL A 179 17.47 20.21 2.88
CA VAL A 179 18.89 20.09 2.51
C VAL A 179 19.28 18.67 2.08
N TRP A 180 18.54 17.66 2.54
CA TRP A 180 18.76 16.25 2.14
C TRP A 180 18.25 15.97 0.72
N ARG A 181 17.38 16.84 0.18
CA ARG A 181 16.81 16.72 -1.17
C ARG A 181 17.76 17.27 -2.23
N THR A 182 18.96 16.68 -2.30
CA THR A 182 19.95 17.03 -3.33
C THR A 182 19.49 16.53 -4.70
N SER A 183 20.06 17.10 -5.78
CA SER A 183 19.78 16.64 -7.15
C SER A 183 20.08 15.16 -7.34
N THR A 184 21.15 14.64 -6.72
CA THR A 184 21.50 13.22 -6.73
C THR A 184 20.44 12.36 -6.04
N ALA A 185 20.00 12.75 -4.83
CA ALA A 185 18.97 12.00 -4.10
C ALA A 185 17.64 11.97 -4.87
N VAL A 186 17.24 13.11 -5.44
CA VAL A 186 16.02 13.21 -6.27
C VAL A 186 16.13 12.36 -7.53
N ALA A 187 17.26 12.37 -8.24
CA ALA A 187 17.45 11.57 -9.45
C ALA A 187 17.36 10.06 -9.17
N LEU A 188 18.03 9.59 -8.10
CA LEU A 188 17.95 8.19 -7.67
C LEU A 188 16.51 7.80 -7.31
N ALA A 189 15.85 8.62 -6.49
CA ALA A 189 14.47 8.39 -6.07
C ALA A 189 13.51 8.35 -7.28
N GLN A 190 13.64 9.28 -8.22
CA GLN A 190 12.80 9.36 -9.42
C GLN A 190 13.00 8.13 -10.31
N GLN A 191 14.25 7.72 -10.56
CA GLN A 191 14.55 6.55 -11.37
C GLN A 191 13.94 5.28 -10.77
N MET A 192 14.11 5.05 -9.46
CA MET A 192 13.51 3.90 -8.77
C MET A 192 11.97 3.95 -8.82
N TYR A 193 11.39 5.14 -8.62
CA TYR A 193 9.95 5.34 -8.64
C TYR A 193 9.32 5.00 -10.01
N GLU A 194 9.95 5.47 -11.10
CA GLU A 194 9.48 5.26 -12.46
C GLU A 194 9.65 3.81 -12.92
N SER A 195 10.86 3.26 -12.75
CA SER A 195 11.20 1.89 -13.17
C SER A 195 10.57 0.80 -12.28
N ARG A 196 10.21 1.15 -11.04
CA ARG A 196 9.85 0.21 -9.95
C ARG A 196 11.01 -0.72 -9.54
N GLU A 197 12.24 -0.38 -9.90
CA GLU A 197 13.44 -1.11 -9.49
C GLU A 197 14.13 -0.38 -8.34
N PHE A 198 14.04 -0.94 -7.13
CA PHE A 198 14.53 -0.29 -5.90
C PHE A 198 15.91 -0.79 -5.45
N GLY A 199 16.68 -1.41 -6.34
CA GLY A 199 18.01 -1.95 -6.01
C GLY A 199 19.03 -0.87 -5.59
N ALA A 200 18.78 0.39 -5.94
CA ALA A 200 19.63 1.53 -5.59
C ALA A 200 19.28 2.16 -4.23
N MET A 201 18.38 1.58 -3.42
CA MET A 201 18.01 2.13 -2.11
C MET A 201 19.20 2.33 -1.16
N PRO A 202 20.19 1.42 -1.05
CA PRO A 202 21.38 1.68 -0.24
C PRO A 202 22.18 2.90 -0.73
N ILE A 203 22.26 3.09 -2.05
CA ILE A 203 22.95 4.24 -2.68
C ILE A 203 22.19 5.54 -2.37
N LEU A 204 20.85 5.50 -2.37
CA LEU A 204 20.04 6.64 -1.91
C LEU A 204 20.34 6.96 -0.44
N GLY A 205 20.47 5.94 0.42
CA GLY A 205 20.86 6.12 1.82
C GLY A 205 22.21 6.84 1.98
N ASP A 206 23.20 6.46 1.18
CA ASP A 206 24.52 7.12 1.19
C ASP A 206 24.43 8.56 0.67
N ALA A 207 23.70 8.79 -0.42
CA ALA A 207 23.49 10.15 -0.96
C ALA A 207 22.76 11.07 0.04
N LEU A 208 21.81 10.54 0.81
CA LEU A 208 21.14 11.28 1.88
C LEU A 208 22.11 11.58 3.03
N GLN A 209 22.94 10.62 3.42
CA GLN A 209 23.95 10.80 4.47
C GLN A 209 24.99 11.85 4.07
N ASP A 210 25.47 11.83 2.82
CA ASP A 210 26.41 12.81 2.27
C ASP A 210 25.80 14.23 2.24
N ALA A 211 24.49 14.33 2.08
CA ALA A 211 23.74 15.58 2.19
C ALA A 211 23.52 16.05 3.65
N GLY A 212 24.08 15.34 4.62
CA GLY A 212 23.97 15.65 6.05
C GLY A 212 22.74 15.05 6.73
N CYS A 213 22.14 13.97 6.19
CA CYS A 213 21.11 13.22 6.90
C CYS A 213 21.74 12.38 8.02
N ASP A 214 21.31 12.64 9.24
CA ASP A 214 21.69 11.90 10.46
C ASP A 214 20.51 11.12 11.06
N ASN A 215 19.34 11.16 10.40
CA ASN A 215 18.15 10.45 10.86
C ASN A 215 18.34 8.94 10.67
N THR A 216 18.50 8.22 11.78
CA THR A 216 18.73 6.78 11.78
C THR A 216 17.59 5.98 11.16
N ASP A 217 16.34 6.41 11.30
CA ASP A 217 15.19 5.69 10.75
C ASP A 217 15.20 5.72 9.22
N VAL A 218 15.51 6.88 8.63
CA VAL A 218 15.67 7.05 7.17
C VAL A 218 16.84 6.21 6.65
N LEU A 219 18.01 6.32 7.29
CA LEU A 219 19.21 5.63 6.84
C LEU A 219 19.10 4.11 7.01
N ASN A 220 18.52 3.65 8.12
CA ASN A 220 18.28 2.22 8.35
C ASN A 220 17.26 1.68 7.36
N HIS A 221 16.19 2.43 7.04
CA HIS A 221 15.22 2.01 6.02
C HIS A 221 15.85 1.80 4.66
N CYS A 222 16.76 2.69 4.24
CA CYS A 222 17.45 2.57 2.95
C CYS A 222 18.41 1.39 2.86
N ARG A 223 18.96 0.96 4.01
CA ARG A 223 20.01 -0.06 4.09
C ARG A 223 19.49 -1.43 4.52
N ALA A 224 18.34 -1.47 5.19
CA ALA A 224 17.74 -2.71 5.63
C ALA A 224 17.34 -3.57 4.42
N PRO A 225 17.52 -4.90 4.49
CA PRO A 225 16.94 -5.77 3.50
C PRO A 225 15.41 -5.68 3.57
N GLY A 226 14.76 -5.49 2.43
CA GLY A 226 13.32 -5.32 2.38
C GLY A 226 12.80 -5.16 0.97
N VAL A 227 11.50 -5.34 0.79
CA VAL A 227 10.83 -5.06 -0.48
C VAL A 227 10.38 -3.61 -0.46
N HIS A 228 11.00 -2.79 -1.30
CA HIS A 228 10.56 -1.44 -1.56
C HIS A 228 9.59 -1.42 -2.75
N VAL A 229 8.60 -0.55 -2.66
CA VAL A 229 7.57 -0.40 -3.69
C VAL A 229 7.35 1.07 -4.00
N ARG A 230 6.64 1.35 -5.09
CA ARG A 230 6.15 2.69 -5.37
C ARG A 230 5.28 3.15 -4.20
N GLY A 231 5.58 4.31 -3.63
CA GLY A 231 5.00 4.79 -2.38
C GLY A 231 5.86 4.51 -1.14
N CYS A 232 7.04 3.91 -1.28
CA CYS A 232 8.07 3.83 -0.23
C CYS A 232 8.16 5.18 0.50
N TRP A 233 7.96 5.16 1.82
CA TRP A 233 7.82 6.40 2.58
C TRP A 233 9.08 7.29 2.50
N VAL A 234 10.29 6.73 2.40
CA VAL A 234 11.51 7.52 2.21
C VAL A 234 11.56 8.14 0.82
N VAL A 235 11.29 7.36 -0.23
CA VAL A 235 11.29 7.85 -1.62
C VAL A 235 10.24 8.94 -1.81
N ASP A 236 9.04 8.76 -1.26
CA ASP A 236 7.99 9.78 -1.29
C ASP A 236 8.40 11.07 -0.55
N LEU A 237 9.15 10.99 0.55
CA LEU A 237 9.69 12.18 1.22
C LEU A 237 10.73 12.91 0.35
N VAL A 238 11.61 12.16 -0.33
CA VAL A 238 12.60 12.73 -1.25
C VAL A 238 11.91 13.41 -2.43
N LEU A 239 10.88 12.79 -3.01
CA LEU A 239 10.14 13.30 -4.17
C LEU A 239 9.03 14.31 -3.83
N ASP A 240 8.82 14.60 -2.55
CA ASP A 240 7.74 15.48 -2.09
C ASP A 240 6.33 14.99 -2.50
N LYS A 241 6.14 13.67 -2.50
CA LYS A 241 4.89 12.98 -2.89
C LYS A 241 4.04 12.50 -1.69
N GLY A 242 4.41 12.91 -0.47
CA GLY A 242 3.83 12.49 0.81
C GLY A 242 2.43 13.03 1.12
#